data_AF-A0A2N6FWV8-F1
#
_entry.id   AF-A0A2N6FWV8-F1
#
_cell.length_a   1.000
_cell.length_b   1.000
_cell.length_c   1.000
_cell.angle_alpha   90.00
_cell.angle_beta   90.00
_cell.angle_gamma   90.00
#
_symmetry.space_group_name_H-M   'P 1'
#
loop_
_entity.id
_entity.type
_entity.pdbx_description
1 polymer ?
#
loop_
_entity_poly.entity_id
_entity_poly.type
_entity_poly.pdbx_seq_one_letter_code
_entity_poly.pdbx_strand_id
1 'polypeptide(L)'
;MGIKDRIKENSNKLINIASENVTKTFNYPAIKSKELKDSIKRKIREKAILSTKARLAEHHKTFDDYTDDELEIIISDEERKIKDDLKTKSLVAALAILGLDFFI
;
A
#
# COMPACT_ATOMS: atom_id res chain seq x y z
N MET A 1 -10.49 20.83 44.09
CA MET A 1 -11.19 20.06 43.04
C MET A 1 -12.17 19.12 43.70
N GLY A 2 -13.46 19.28 43.41
CA GLY A 2 -14.52 18.52 44.07
C GLY A 2 -14.56 17.06 43.61
N ILE A 3 -15.15 16.20 44.44
CA ILE A 3 -15.32 14.76 44.12
C ILE A 3 -16.12 14.59 42.81
N LYS A 4 -17.12 15.46 42.58
CA LYS A 4 -17.93 15.49 41.35
C LYS A 4 -17.08 15.77 40.11
N ASP A 5 -16.10 16.67 40.21
CA ASP A 5 -15.23 17.04 39.09
C ASP A 5 -14.32 15.87 38.69
N ARG A 6 -13.77 15.16 39.68
CA ARG A 6 -12.94 13.96 39.47
C ARG A 6 -13.73 12.81 38.83
N ILE A 7 -14.98 12.61 39.26
CA ILE A 7 -15.85 11.58 38.68
C ILE A 7 -16.14 11.92 37.21
N LYS A 8 -16.49 13.17 36.91
CA LYS A 8 -16.78 13.62 35.54
C LYS A 8 -15.56 13.48 34.62
N GLU A 9 -14.37 13.83 35.11
CA GLU A 9 -13.12 13.67 34.36
C GLU A 9 -12.81 12.20 34.06
N ASN A 10 -12.92 11.33 35.06
CA ASN A 10 -12.67 9.90 34.90
C ASN A 10 -13.69 9.25 33.95
N SER A 11 -14.98 9.60 34.06
CA SER A 11 -16.01 9.13 33.13
C SER A 11 -15.74 9.57 31.69
N ASN A 12 -15.34 10.83 31.47
CA ASN A 12 -15.01 11.32 30.12
C ASN A 12 -13.78 10.61 29.53
N LYS A 13 -12.75 10.33 30.34
CA LYS A 13 -11.59 9.53 29.90
C LYS A 13 -12.01 8.13 29.48
N LEU A 14 -12.86 7.47 30.26
CA LEU A 14 -13.37 6.13 29.93
C LEU A 14 -14.21 6.13 28.66
N ILE A 15 -15.08 7.12 28.47
CA ILE A 15 -15.90 7.29 27.26
C ILE A 15 -15.01 7.50 26.03
N ASN A 16 -13.96 8.32 26.14
CA ASN A 16 -13.01 8.56 25.04
C ASN A 16 -12.20 7.31 24.69
N ILE A 17 -11.71 6.58 25.68
CA ILE A 17 -10.98 5.31 25.46
C ILE A 17 -11.90 4.26 24.83
N ALA A 18 -13.14 4.15 25.30
CA ALA A 18 -14.11 3.21 24.74
C ALA A 18 -14.47 3.56 23.29
N SER A 19 -14.77 4.84 23.01
CA SER A 19 -15.09 5.29 21.66
C SER A 19 -13.91 5.18 20.70
N GLU A 20 -12.68 5.46 21.13
CA GLU A 20 -11.48 5.31 20.30
C GLU A 20 -11.22 3.83 19.96
N ASN A 21 -11.31 2.92 20.93
CA ASN A 21 -11.10 1.50 20.71
C ASN A 21 -12.24 0.86 19.90
N VAL A 22 -13.49 1.24 20.15
CA VAL A 22 -14.66 0.82 19.34
C VAL A 22 -14.52 1.31 17.90
N THR A 23 -14.10 2.56 17.69
CA THR A 23 -13.89 3.07 16.33
C THR A 23 -12.78 2.28 15.62
N LYS A 24 -11.69 1.92 16.31
CA LYS A 24 -10.61 1.09 15.75
C LYS A 24 -11.05 -0.34 15.42
N THR A 25 -11.89 -0.98 16.25
CA THR A 25 -12.37 -2.35 16.00
C THR A 25 -13.39 -2.40 14.88
N PHE A 26 -14.32 -1.43 14.81
CA PHE A 26 -15.30 -1.36 13.72
C PHE A 26 -14.66 -0.96 12.38
N ASN A 27 -13.60 -0.13 12.38
CA ASN A 27 -12.84 0.22 11.17
C ASN A 27 -11.62 -0.70 10.90
N TYR A 28 -11.45 -1.80 11.63
CA TYR A 28 -10.29 -2.68 11.47
C TYR A 28 -10.06 -3.16 10.02
N PRO A 29 -11.10 -3.59 9.26
CA PRO A 29 -10.93 -3.97 7.87
C PRO A 29 -10.45 -2.81 6.99
N ALA A 30 -10.98 -1.60 7.21
CA ALA A 30 -10.63 -0.41 6.45
C ALA A 30 -9.18 0.03 6.73
N ILE A 31 -8.79 0.09 8.00
CA ILE A 31 -7.43 0.45 8.44
C ILE A 31 -6.42 -0.56 7.88
N LYS A 32 -6.68 -1.86 8.05
CA LYS A 32 -5.78 -2.91 7.57
C LYS A 32 -5.66 -2.91 6.04
N SER A 33 -6.77 -2.68 5.34
CA SER A 33 -6.75 -2.56 3.88
C SER A 33 -5.93 -1.36 3.41
N LYS A 34 -5.94 -0.25 4.16
CA LYS A 34 -5.14 0.95 3.85
C LYS A 34 -3.65 0.66 4.04
N GLU A 35 -3.25 0.11 5.19
CA GLU A 35 -1.86 -0.30 5.46
C GLU A 35 -1.34 -1.26 4.38
N LEU A 36 -2.17 -2.24 3.99
CA LEU A 36 -1.82 -3.20 2.94
C LEU A 36 -1.66 -2.50 1.59
N LYS A 37 -2.60 -1.63 1.19
CA LYS A 37 -2.52 -0.85 -0.05
C LYS A 37 -1.25 -0.02 -0.09
N ASP A 38 -0.89 0.64 1.01
CA ASP A 38 0.29 1.49 1.08
C ASP A 38 1.59 0.67 1.03
N SER A 39 1.62 -0.49 1.69
CA SER A 39 2.73 -1.45 1.60
C SER A 39 2.92 -1.97 0.16
N ILE A 40 1.82 -2.33 -0.53
CA ILE A 40 1.86 -2.77 -1.93
C ILE A 40 2.38 -1.64 -2.83
N LYS A 41 1.87 -0.42 -2.68
CA LYS A 41 2.35 0.75 -3.45
C LYS A 41 3.85 0.96 -3.29
N ARG A 42 4.35 0.90 -2.05
CA ARG A 42 5.79 1.04 -1.76
C ARG A 42 6.61 -0.05 -2.47
N LYS A 43 6.17 -1.31 -2.40
CA LYS A 43 6.83 -2.42 -3.09
C LYS A 43 6.80 -2.28 -4.62
N ILE A 44 5.71 -1.75 -5.18
CA ILE A 44 5.63 -1.45 -6.62
C ILE A 44 6.66 -0.40 -6.99
N ARG A 45 6.76 0.70 -6.22
CA ARG A 45 7.77 1.75 -6.43
C ARG A 45 9.19 1.20 -6.36
N GLU A 46 9.52 0.45 -5.31
CA GLU A 46 10.84 -0.18 -5.14
C GLU A 46 11.19 -1.07 -6.34
N LYS A 47 10.25 -1.91 -6.78
CA LYS A 47 10.43 -2.78 -7.95
C LYS A 47 10.57 -1.98 -9.24
N ALA A 48 9.83 -0.87 -9.39
CA ALA A 48 9.92 -0.01 -10.56
C ALA A 48 11.27 0.70 -10.66
N ILE A 49 11.82 1.16 -9.54
CA ILE A 49 13.17 1.74 -9.48
C ILE A 49 14.21 0.69 -9.86
N LEU A 50 14.09 -0.55 -9.36
CA LEU A 50 14.99 -1.65 -9.72
C LEU A 50 14.89 -2.02 -11.21
N SER A 51 13.67 -2.10 -11.75
CA SER A 51 13.42 -2.34 -13.18
C SER A 51 14.04 -1.24 -14.03
N THR A 52 13.84 0.01 -13.64
CA THR A 52 14.43 1.19 -14.30
C THR A 52 15.94 1.11 -14.28
N LYS A 53 16.55 0.80 -13.12
CA LYS A 53 18.00 0.65 -13.00
C LYS A 53 18.54 -0.43 -13.93
N ALA A 54 17.86 -1.59 -14.00
CA ALA A 54 18.25 -2.67 -14.89
C ALA A 54 18.17 -2.25 -16.36
N ARG A 55 17.04 -1.65 -16.75
CA ARG A 55 16.82 -1.12 -18.11
C ARG A 55 17.85 -0.06 -18.51
N LEU A 56 18.20 0.84 -17.61
CA LEU A 56 19.22 1.85 -17.88
C LEU A 56 20.60 1.20 -18.05
N ALA A 57 20.95 0.24 -17.19
CA ALA A 57 22.21 -0.49 -17.30
C ALA A 57 22.35 -1.26 -18.63
N GLU A 58 21.26 -1.85 -19.13
CA GLU A 58 21.21 -2.49 -20.46
C GLU A 58 21.57 -1.52 -21.60
N HIS A 59 21.22 -0.24 -21.44
CA HIS A 59 21.54 0.82 -22.40
C HIS A 59 22.84 1.58 -22.07
N HIS A 60 23.63 1.08 -21.12
CA HIS A 60 24.87 1.71 -20.63
C HIS A 60 24.65 3.14 -20.11
N LYS A 61 23.48 3.36 -19.51
CA LYS A 61 23.09 4.61 -18.85
C LYS A 61 22.89 4.40 -17.36
N THR A 62 22.88 5.51 -16.64
CA THR A 62 22.69 5.62 -15.20
C THR A 62 21.58 6.62 -14.90
N PHE A 63 21.18 6.72 -13.64
CA PHE A 63 20.20 7.73 -13.22
C PHE A 63 20.72 9.16 -13.44
N ASP A 64 22.03 9.37 -13.34
CA ASP A 64 22.65 10.68 -13.50
C ASP A 64 22.60 11.22 -14.94
N ASP A 65 22.25 10.36 -15.91
CA ASP A 65 22.10 10.74 -17.33
C ASP A 65 20.74 11.36 -17.66
N TYR A 66 19.86 11.49 -16.67
CA TYR A 66 18.48 11.96 -16.83
C TYR A 66 18.14 13.02 -15.79
N THR A 67 17.23 13.91 -16.15
CA THR A 67 16.63 14.85 -15.18
C THR A 67 15.64 14.14 -14.25
N ASP A 68 15.37 14.73 -13.09
CA ASP A 68 14.40 14.19 -12.12
C ASP A 68 13.01 13.96 -12.76
N ASP A 69 12.56 14.88 -13.62
CA ASP A 69 11.27 14.78 -14.31
C ASP A 69 11.26 13.61 -15.31
N GLU A 70 12.35 13.42 -16.06
CA GLU A 70 12.47 12.29 -17.00
C GLU A 70 12.54 10.95 -16.28
N LEU A 71 13.28 10.88 -15.17
CA LEU A 71 13.33 9.69 -14.33
C LEU A 71 11.95 9.34 -13.76
N GLU A 72 11.19 10.33 -13.29
CA GLU A 72 9.86 10.09 -12.76
C GLU A 72 8.91 9.53 -13.83
N ILE A 73 9.01 10.01 -15.08
CA ILE A 73 8.26 9.47 -16.22
C ILE A 73 8.65 8.00 -16.47
N ILE A 74 9.94 7.71 -16.55
CA ILE A 74 10.44 6.34 -16.81
C ILE A 74 10.01 5.38 -15.69
N ILE A 75 10.18 5.78 -14.44
CA ILE A 75 9.80 4.95 -13.28
C ILE A 75 8.29 4.77 -13.25
N SER A 76 7.50 5.81 -13.53
CA SER A 76 6.04 5.72 -13.60
C SER A 76 5.55 4.74 -14.66
N ASP A 77 6.23 4.67 -15.81
CA ASP A 77 5.94 3.68 -16.84
C ASP A 77 6.24 2.24 -16.37
N GLU A 78 7.37 2.04 -15.68
CA GLU A 78 7.70 0.75 -15.08
C GLU A 78 6.71 0.36 -13.97
N GLU A 79 6.26 1.31 -13.14
CA GLU A 79 5.20 1.08 -12.16
C GLU A 79 3.90 0.62 -12.79
N ARG A 80 3.48 1.24 -13.90
CA ARG A 80 2.28 0.82 -14.64
C ARG A 80 2.40 -0.62 -15.12
N LYS A 81 3.51 -0.99 -15.75
CA LYS A 81 3.76 -2.37 -16.18
C LYS A 81 3.68 -3.36 -15.03
N ILE A 82 4.35 -3.06 -13.91
CA ILE A 82 4.33 -3.91 -12.71
C ILE A 82 2.91 -4.06 -12.15
N LYS A 83 2.14 -2.97 -12.13
CA LYS A 83 0.76 -2.98 -11.65
C LYS A 83 -0.14 -3.84 -12.53
N ASP A 84 0.03 -3.78 -13.85
CA ASP A 84 -0.78 -4.56 -14.79
C ASP A 84 -0.40 -6.04 -14.77
N ASP A 85 0.89 -6.37 -14.64
CA ASP A 85 1.35 -7.73 -14.39
C ASP A 85 0.80 -8.28 -13.07
N LEU A 86 0.85 -7.50 -11.98
CA LEU A 86 0.30 -7.90 -10.68
C LEU A 86 -1.19 -8.20 -10.77
N LYS A 87 -1.98 -7.36 -11.45
CA LYS A 87 -3.42 -7.62 -11.66
C LYS A 87 -3.63 -8.95 -12.38
N THR A 88 -2.93 -9.15 -13.50
CA THR A 88 -3.06 -10.34 -14.34
C THR A 88 -2.67 -11.60 -13.56
N LYS A 89 -1.49 -11.60 -12.93
CA LYS A 89 -1.00 -12.74 -12.13
C LYS A 89 -1.90 -13.02 -10.93
N SER A 90 -2.41 -11.99 -10.26
CA SER A 90 -3.33 -12.17 -9.12
C SER A 90 -4.66 -12.77 -9.54
N LEU A 91 -5.18 -12.39 -10.71
CA LEU A 91 -6.40 -12.97 -11.27
C LEU A 91 -6.17 -14.44 -11.62
N VAL A 92 -5.08 -14.76 -12.32
CA VAL A 92 -4.71 -16.14 -12.66
C VAL A 92 -4.56 -16.98 -11.38
N ALA A 93 -3.88 -16.47 -10.35
CA ALA A 93 -3.74 -17.16 -9.08
C ALA A 93 -5.09 -17.39 -8.39
N ALA A 94 -6.00 -16.42 -8.43
CA ALA A 94 -7.35 -16.57 -7.89
C ALA A 94 -8.15 -17.64 -8.66
N LEU A 95 -8.07 -17.64 -9.99
CA LEU A 95 -8.73 -18.64 -10.84
C LEU A 95 -8.22 -20.06 -10.54
N ALA A 96 -6.90 -20.23 -10.38
CA ALA A 96 -6.30 -21.51 -10.02
C ALA A 96 -6.78 -22.02 -8.66
N ILE A 97 -6.86 -21.15 -7.64
CA ILE A 97 -7.41 -21.51 -6.32
C ILE A 97 -8.87 -21.95 -6.41
N LEU A 98 -9.63 -21.35 -7.33
CA LEU A 98 -11.04 -21.70 -7.57
C LEU A 98 -11.20 -22.94 -8.47
N GLY A 99 -10.12 -23.57 -8.93
CA GLY A 99 -10.16 -24.74 -9.81
C GLY A 99 -10.60 -24.40 -11.24
N LEU A 100 -10.49 -23.14 -11.65
CA LEU A 100 -10.87 -22.64 -12.97
C LEU A 100 -9.70 -22.69 -13.98
N ASP A 101 -8.76 -23.62 -13.80
CA ASP A 101 -7.60 -23.83 -14.69
C ASP A 101 -7.97 -24.35 -16.10
N PHE A 102 -9.27 -24.47 -16.44
CA PHE A 102 -9.74 -25.10 -17.68
C PHE A 102 -9.58 -24.24 -18.96
N PHE A 103 -9.18 -22.96 -18.86
CA PHE A 103 -9.07 -22.04 -20.01
C PHE A 103 -7.69 -21.37 -20.17
N ILE A 104 -6.65 -21.94 -19.54
CA ILE A 104 -5.24 -21.54 -19.70
C ILE A 104 -4.49 -22.61 -20.51
#